data_AF-A0A382TUF8-F1
#
_entry.id   AF-A0A382TUF8-F1
#
_cell.length_a   1.000
_cell.length_b   1.000
_cell.length_c   1.000
_cell.angle_alpha   90.00
_cell.angle_beta   90.00
_cell.angle_gamma   90.00
#
_symmetry.space_group_name_H-M   'P 1'
#
loop_
_entity.id
_entity.type
_entity.pdbx_description
1 polymer ?
#
loop_
_entity_poly.entity_id
_entity_poly.type
_entity_poly.pdbx_seq_one_letter_code
_entity_poly.pdbx_strand_id
1 'polypeptide(L)'
;MEQTSLTDHRYGPVAALQRDYLPADYRADTKDFQIVGTVHVEAEWHPSDPLGETRWLHDLAEAEGLPSAIVGQAWFSRDDIADVLVGQAAFPLMRGVREKPAVTPSADVYQTGLPGSMSDPVWRSGFSLLARHGLHFELQTRYWHLTEAAVLARDFPDIRIILNHSGVPEDRSKAGLAAWRAGMQELAYQTNVSLKISGIGEAGHPWSIA
;
A
#
# COMPACT_ATOMS: atom_id res chain seq x y z
N MET A 1 23.99 -13.41 -7.74
CA MET A 1 22.86 -12.89 -6.96
C MET A 1 23.45 -12.05 -5.85
N GLU A 2 23.50 -10.75 -6.07
CA GLU A 2 24.05 -9.80 -5.12
C GLU A 2 23.00 -9.67 -3.99
N GLN A 3 23.28 -10.28 -2.83
CA GLN A 3 22.50 -10.05 -1.63
C GLN A 3 22.70 -8.59 -1.25
N THR A 4 21.78 -7.73 -1.70
CA THR A 4 21.65 -6.39 -1.16
C THR A 4 21.46 -6.55 0.34
N SER A 5 22.39 -6.02 1.14
CA SER A 5 22.24 -5.92 2.59
C SER A 5 20.95 -5.17 2.88
N LEU A 6 19.87 -5.90 3.14
CA LEU A 6 18.58 -5.33 3.50
C LEU A 6 18.73 -4.70 4.88
N THR A 7 18.64 -3.37 4.90
CA THR A 7 18.55 -2.58 6.13
C THR A 7 17.37 -3.03 6.97
N ASP A 8 17.49 -2.92 8.29
CA ASP A 8 16.39 -3.17 9.22
C ASP A 8 15.12 -2.40 8.79
N HIS A 9 13.96 -3.02 8.97
CA HIS A 9 12.69 -2.33 8.80
C HIS A 9 12.54 -1.28 9.92
N ARG A 10 11.68 -0.28 9.73
CA ARG A 10 11.39 0.74 10.76
C ARG A 10 10.91 0.19 12.12
N TYR A 11 10.58 -1.11 12.19
CA TYR A 11 10.18 -1.81 13.43
C TYR A 11 11.24 -2.77 13.97
N GLY A 12 12.40 -2.87 13.32
CA GLY A 12 13.51 -3.71 13.75
C GLY A 12 13.97 -4.71 12.69
N PRO A 13 14.82 -5.66 13.09
CA PRO A 13 15.44 -6.61 12.19
C PRO A 13 14.44 -7.51 11.46
N VAL A 14 14.68 -7.74 10.17
CA VAL A 14 13.82 -8.55 9.30
C VAL A 14 14.32 -9.97 9.08
N ALA A 15 15.49 -10.33 9.60
CA ALA A 15 16.12 -11.63 9.33
C ALA A 15 15.21 -12.83 9.66
N ALA A 16 14.44 -12.76 10.74
CA ALA A 16 13.49 -13.82 11.11
C ALA A 16 12.29 -13.96 10.15
N LEU A 17 12.02 -12.93 9.34
CA LEU A 17 10.95 -12.90 8.34
C LEU A 17 11.42 -13.38 6.96
N GLN A 18 12.73 -13.60 6.76
CA GLN A 18 13.32 -14.03 5.49
C GLN A 18 13.13 -15.53 5.26
N ARG A 19 11.88 -15.97 5.23
CA ARG A 19 11.46 -17.33 4.93
C ARG A 19 10.13 -17.29 4.20
N ASP A 20 9.81 -18.38 3.52
CA ASP A 20 8.48 -18.52 2.91
C ASP A 20 7.40 -18.41 3.99
N TYR A 21 6.33 -17.69 3.65
CA TYR A 21 5.14 -17.55 4.48
C TYR A 21 3.93 -17.79 3.60
N LEU A 22 3.33 -18.96 3.76
CA LEU A 22 2.29 -19.49 2.88
C LEU A 22 0.96 -19.67 3.62
N PRO A 23 -0.13 -20.06 2.93
CA PRO A 23 -1.44 -20.22 3.57
C PRO A 23 -1.44 -21.13 4.81
N ALA A 24 -0.59 -22.17 4.85
CA ALA A 24 -0.44 -23.03 6.02
C ALA A 24 0.11 -22.29 7.25
N ASP A 25 1.14 -21.45 7.06
CA ASP A 25 1.72 -20.62 8.13
C ASP A 25 0.68 -19.60 8.63
N TYR A 26 -0.01 -18.95 7.69
CA TYR A 26 -1.09 -18.02 8.03
C TYR A 26 -2.18 -18.67 8.88
N ARG A 27 -2.63 -19.88 8.51
CA ARG A 27 -3.63 -20.62 9.28
C ARG A 27 -3.14 -21.01 10.66
N ALA A 28 -1.87 -21.37 10.80
CA ALA A 28 -1.28 -21.69 12.10
C ALA A 28 -1.25 -20.46 13.02
N ASP A 29 -0.84 -19.30 12.49
CA ASP A 29 -0.76 -18.04 13.24
C ASP A 29 -2.14 -17.46 13.60
N THR A 30 -3.15 -17.71 12.76
CA THR A 30 -4.49 -17.15 12.93
C THR A 30 -5.52 -18.12 13.49
N LYS A 31 -5.10 -19.32 13.93
CA LYS A 31 -6.00 -20.40 14.40
C LYS A 31 -6.98 -19.99 15.51
N ASP A 32 -6.60 -19.01 16.33
CA ASP A 32 -7.37 -18.54 17.48
C ASP A 32 -8.27 -17.33 17.11
N PHE A 33 -8.29 -16.91 15.85
CA PHE A 33 -9.08 -15.79 15.34
C PHE A 33 -10.14 -16.26 14.34
N GLN A 34 -11.33 -15.66 14.40
CA GLN A 34 -12.36 -15.85 13.38
C GLN A 34 -12.09 -14.96 12.17
N ILE A 35 -11.17 -15.39 11.30
CA ILE A 35 -10.89 -14.71 10.04
C ILE A 35 -11.84 -15.24 8.96
N VAL A 36 -12.68 -14.33 8.42
CA VAL A 36 -13.65 -14.67 7.36
C VAL A 36 -13.11 -14.48 5.94
N GLY A 37 -11.95 -13.85 5.81
CA GLY A 37 -11.28 -13.66 4.52
C GLY A 37 -9.99 -12.85 4.67
N THR A 38 -9.17 -12.89 3.63
CA THR A 38 -7.88 -12.18 3.59
C THR A 38 -7.72 -11.38 2.31
N VAL A 39 -6.94 -10.31 2.39
CA VAL A 39 -6.51 -9.53 1.23
C VAL A 39 -4.99 -9.64 1.14
N HIS A 40 -4.48 -10.21 0.05
CA HIS A 40 -3.06 -10.12 -0.25
C HIS A 40 -2.77 -8.77 -0.90
N VAL A 41 -1.70 -8.12 -0.48
CA VAL A 41 -1.22 -6.86 -1.05
C VAL A 41 0.19 -7.11 -1.57
N GLU A 42 0.50 -6.63 -2.77
CA GLU A 42 1.78 -6.87 -3.46
C GLU A 42 2.98 -6.82 -2.50
N ALA A 43 3.91 -7.73 -2.73
CA ALA A 43 5.07 -7.94 -1.87
C ALA A 43 6.38 -7.64 -2.62
N GLU A 44 6.38 -6.60 -3.46
CA GLU A 44 7.54 -6.16 -4.23
C GLU A 44 8.11 -7.28 -5.11
N TRP A 45 7.24 -7.92 -5.91
CA TRP A 45 7.64 -8.87 -6.93
C TRP A 45 8.64 -8.26 -7.94
N HIS A 46 9.06 -9.07 -8.91
CA HIS A 46 9.97 -8.65 -9.96
C HIS A 46 9.45 -7.42 -10.75
N PRO A 47 10.20 -6.29 -10.81
CA PRO A 47 9.75 -5.06 -11.47
C PRO A 47 9.44 -5.19 -12.96
N SER A 48 10.03 -6.17 -13.66
CA SER A 48 9.73 -6.41 -15.08
C SER A 48 8.53 -7.34 -15.31
N ASP A 49 7.88 -7.82 -14.25
CA ASP A 49 6.77 -8.77 -14.31
C ASP A 49 5.63 -8.35 -13.36
N PRO A 50 4.94 -7.23 -13.66
CA PRO A 50 3.89 -6.68 -12.78
C PRO A 50 2.70 -7.61 -12.56
N LEU A 51 2.49 -8.62 -13.43
CA LEU A 51 1.36 -9.56 -13.35
C LEU A 51 1.74 -10.91 -12.73
N GLY A 52 3.03 -11.21 -12.59
CA GLY A 52 3.51 -12.50 -12.10
C GLY A 52 2.98 -12.84 -10.71
N GLU A 53 3.08 -11.90 -9.78
CA GLU A 53 2.56 -12.07 -8.42
C GLU A 53 1.04 -12.31 -8.42
N THR A 54 0.28 -11.50 -9.16
CA THR A 54 -1.18 -11.67 -9.24
C THR A 54 -1.57 -13.03 -9.80
N ARG A 55 -0.84 -13.53 -10.81
CA ARG A 55 -1.07 -14.86 -11.38
C ARG A 55 -0.80 -15.96 -10.37
N TRP A 56 0.36 -15.88 -9.69
CA TRP A 56 0.72 -16.83 -8.64
C TRP A 56 -0.31 -16.85 -7.49
N LEU A 57 -0.78 -15.68 -7.06
CA LEU A 57 -1.81 -15.55 -6.03
C LEU A 57 -3.17 -16.10 -6.46
N HIS A 58 -3.51 -15.96 -7.75
CA HIS A 58 -4.72 -16.55 -8.29
C HIS A 58 -4.68 -18.07 -8.20
N ASP A 59 -3.58 -18.68 -8.66
CA ASP A 59 -3.36 -20.13 -8.59
C ASP A 59 -3.35 -20.62 -7.13
N LEU A 60 -2.72 -19.84 -6.23
CA LEU A 60 -2.69 -20.13 -4.80
C LEU A 60 -4.10 -20.07 -4.18
N ALA A 61 -4.93 -19.11 -4.57
CA ALA A 61 -6.30 -18.99 -4.11
C ALA A 61 -7.17 -20.15 -4.59
N GLU A 62 -6.98 -20.63 -5.82
CA GLU A 62 -7.67 -21.82 -6.33
C GLU A 62 -7.27 -23.09 -5.56
N ALA A 63 -5.99 -23.23 -5.21
CA ALA A 63 -5.48 -24.41 -4.50
C ALA A 63 -5.80 -24.40 -3.00
N GLU A 64 -5.65 -23.26 -2.33
CA GLU A 64 -5.63 -23.15 -0.86
C GLU A 64 -6.82 -22.37 -0.29
N GLY A 65 -7.65 -21.77 -1.15
CA GLY A 65 -8.76 -20.90 -0.75
C GLY A 65 -8.33 -19.54 -0.17
N LEU A 66 -7.06 -19.15 -0.32
CA LEU A 66 -6.50 -17.88 0.12
C LEU A 66 -5.52 -17.32 -0.94
N PRO A 67 -5.51 -16.00 -1.19
CA PRO A 67 -6.31 -14.97 -0.51
C PRO A 67 -7.75 -14.85 -1.03
N SER A 68 -8.60 -14.12 -0.29
CA SER A 68 -9.98 -13.81 -0.71
C SER A 68 -10.11 -12.60 -1.64
N ALA A 69 -9.08 -11.74 -1.67
CA ALA A 69 -8.93 -10.65 -2.61
C ALA A 69 -7.44 -10.31 -2.82
N ILE A 70 -7.14 -9.68 -3.95
CA ILE A 70 -5.78 -9.31 -4.35
C ILE A 70 -5.71 -7.79 -4.57
N VAL A 71 -4.65 -7.20 -4.04
CA VAL A 71 -4.13 -5.89 -4.42
C VAL A 71 -2.78 -6.10 -5.08
N GLY A 72 -2.73 -5.96 -6.40
CA GLY A 72 -1.53 -6.17 -7.21
C GLY A 72 -0.65 -4.93 -7.36
N GLN A 73 0.46 -5.07 -8.08
CA GLN A 73 1.38 -3.98 -8.38
C GLN A 73 0.96 -3.24 -9.65
N ALA A 74 1.09 -1.93 -9.63
CA ALA A 74 1.14 -1.07 -10.81
C ALA A 74 2.11 0.09 -10.56
N TRP A 75 2.69 0.67 -11.61
CA TRP A 75 3.48 1.90 -11.50
C TRP A 75 2.94 2.92 -12.50
N PHE A 76 2.34 3.99 -11.99
CA PHE A 76 1.51 4.86 -12.83
C PHE A 76 2.31 5.73 -13.81
N SER A 77 3.61 5.91 -13.57
CA SER A 77 4.49 6.66 -14.47
C SER A 77 5.12 5.82 -15.58
N ARG A 78 4.84 4.50 -15.68
CA ARG A 78 5.37 3.66 -16.76
C ARG A 78 4.52 3.75 -18.03
N ASP A 79 5.18 3.62 -19.17
CA ASP A 79 4.53 3.62 -20.49
C ASP A 79 3.54 2.45 -20.68
N ASP A 80 3.75 1.33 -19.98
CA ASP A 80 2.92 0.12 -20.05
C ASP A 80 1.73 0.11 -19.07
N ILE A 81 1.50 1.19 -18.33
CA ILE A 81 0.48 1.23 -17.25
C ILE A 81 -0.92 0.82 -17.73
N ALA A 82 -1.33 1.24 -18.94
CA ALA A 82 -2.64 0.90 -19.46
C ALA A 82 -2.81 -0.63 -19.64
N ASP A 83 -1.80 -1.30 -20.19
CA ASP A 83 -1.81 -2.74 -20.42
C ASP A 83 -1.72 -3.52 -19.10
N VAL A 84 -0.92 -3.01 -18.14
CA VAL A 84 -0.82 -3.58 -16.80
C VAL A 84 -2.18 -3.54 -16.10
N LEU A 85 -2.90 -2.41 -16.12
CA LEU A 85 -4.20 -2.30 -15.47
C LEU A 85 -5.26 -3.19 -16.12
N VAL A 86 -5.25 -3.34 -17.44
CA VAL A 86 -6.09 -4.32 -18.16
C VAL A 86 -5.78 -5.74 -17.69
N GLY A 87 -4.51 -6.11 -17.63
CA GLY A 87 -4.07 -7.44 -17.20
C GLY A 87 -4.42 -7.73 -15.74
N GLN A 88 -4.23 -6.77 -14.85
CA GLN A 88 -4.61 -6.88 -13.44
C GLN A 88 -6.13 -7.07 -13.29
N ALA A 89 -6.92 -6.24 -13.96
CA ALA A 89 -8.39 -6.28 -13.87
C ALA A 89 -9.01 -7.57 -14.43
N ALA A 90 -8.27 -8.34 -15.22
CA ALA A 90 -8.73 -9.63 -15.74
C ALA A 90 -8.83 -10.74 -14.67
N PHE A 91 -8.17 -10.57 -13.52
CA PHE A 91 -8.21 -11.55 -12.43
C PHE A 91 -9.44 -11.31 -11.52
N PRO A 92 -10.26 -12.34 -11.24
CA PRO A 92 -11.54 -12.18 -10.54
C PRO A 92 -11.42 -11.71 -9.08
N LEU A 93 -10.28 -12.01 -8.44
CA LEU A 93 -9.99 -11.60 -7.06
C LEU A 93 -9.38 -10.20 -6.97
N MET A 94 -9.03 -9.58 -8.09
CA MET A 94 -8.39 -8.26 -8.10
C MET A 94 -9.37 -7.18 -7.62
N ARG A 95 -8.91 -6.33 -6.71
CA ARG A 95 -9.74 -5.23 -6.16
C ARG A 95 -9.07 -3.87 -6.26
N GLY A 96 -7.74 -3.81 -6.27
CA GLY A 96 -7.01 -2.57 -6.31
C GLY A 96 -5.54 -2.78 -6.63
N VAL A 97 -4.77 -1.70 -6.75
CA VAL A 97 -3.32 -1.77 -6.93
C VAL A 97 -2.61 -0.96 -5.86
N ARG A 98 -1.36 -1.33 -5.53
CA ARG A 98 -0.49 -0.54 -4.65
C ARG A 98 0.67 0.03 -5.44
N GLU A 99 1.02 1.26 -5.10
CA GLU A 99 2.30 1.90 -5.41
C GLU A 99 2.70 2.76 -4.21
N LYS A 100 4.01 2.95 -4.01
CA LYS A 100 4.58 3.90 -3.04
C LYS A 100 5.04 5.14 -3.81
N PRO A 101 4.29 6.25 -3.82
CA PRO A 101 4.69 7.45 -4.54
C PRO A 101 6.02 8.01 -4.03
N ALA A 102 6.71 8.76 -4.87
CA ALA A 102 7.90 9.50 -4.46
C ALA A 102 7.55 10.51 -3.35
N VAL A 103 8.40 10.55 -2.33
CA VAL A 103 8.26 11.43 -1.15
C VAL A 103 9.57 12.14 -0.87
N THR A 104 9.49 13.26 -0.18
CA THR A 104 10.68 13.89 0.41
C THR A 104 11.18 13.07 1.60
N PRO A 105 12.48 13.13 1.94
CA PRO A 105 13.04 12.34 3.04
C PRO A 105 12.54 12.78 4.41
N SER A 106 12.09 14.03 4.55
CA SER A 106 11.58 14.60 5.79
C SER A 106 10.58 15.73 5.54
N ALA A 107 9.87 16.12 6.61
CA ALA A 107 8.84 17.15 6.56
C ALA A 107 9.40 18.58 6.36
N ASP A 108 10.63 18.86 6.81
CA ASP A 108 11.28 20.18 6.68
C ASP A 108 11.68 20.53 5.26
N VAL A 109 11.90 19.52 4.41
CA VAL A 109 12.20 19.68 2.98
C VAL A 109 11.02 19.27 2.09
N TYR A 110 9.81 19.23 2.66
CA TYR A 110 8.60 18.90 1.92
C TYR A 110 8.43 19.78 0.68
N GLN A 111 8.13 19.13 -0.45
CA GLN A 111 7.77 19.77 -1.70
C GLN A 111 6.85 18.86 -2.51
N THR A 112 6.00 19.46 -3.32
CA THR A 112 5.11 18.79 -4.27
C THR A 112 5.74 18.73 -5.66
N GLY A 113 5.18 17.88 -6.53
CA GLY A 113 5.54 17.86 -7.95
C GLY A 113 6.87 17.15 -8.26
N LEU A 114 7.37 16.33 -7.33
CA LEU A 114 8.48 15.41 -7.60
C LEU A 114 8.05 14.40 -8.68
N PRO A 115 8.93 13.99 -9.61
CA PRO A 115 8.64 12.87 -10.50
C PRO A 115 8.24 11.62 -9.71
N GLY A 116 7.12 11.00 -10.07
CA GLY A 116 6.53 9.86 -9.37
C GLY A 116 5.77 10.19 -8.07
N SER A 117 5.60 11.47 -7.71
CA SER A 117 4.76 11.87 -6.57
C SER A 117 3.28 11.98 -6.94
N MET A 118 2.41 12.12 -5.94
CA MET A 118 0.96 12.24 -6.15
C MET A 118 0.55 13.54 -6.89
N SER A 119 1.45 14.52 -6.98
CA SER A 119 1.28 15.75 -7.77
C SER A 119 1.93 15.69 -9.16
N ASP A 120 2.66 14.63 -9.50
CA ASP A 120 3.28 14.49 -10.83
C ASP A 120 2.20 14.27 -11.91
N PRO A 121 2.09 15.13 -12.94
CA PRO A 121 1.09 14.97 -13.99
C PRO A 121 1.23 13.64 -14.75
N VAL A 122 2.43 13.09 -14.92
CA VAL A 122 2.65 11.80 -15.60
C VAL A 122 2.07 10.67 -14.74
N TRP A 123 2.43 10.66 -13.46
CA TRP A 123 1.90 9.70 -12.48
C TRP A 123 0.37 9.78 -12.38
N ARG A 124 -0.19 11.00 -12.30
CA ARG A 124 -1.63 11.23 -12.20
C ARG A 124 -2.39 10.78 -13.45
N SER A 125 -1.77 10.89 -14.62
CA SER A 125 -2.34 10.37 -15.88
C SER A 125 -2.56 8.86 -15.79
N GLY A 126 -1.53 8.10 -15.36
CA GLY A 126 -1.66 6.66 -15.15
C GLY A 126 -2.64 6.30 -14.03
N PHE A 127 -2.60 7.03 -12.90
CA PHE A 127 -3.52 6.85 -11.78
C PHE A 127 -4.99 6.99 -12.20
N SER A 128 -5.29 7.97 -13.07
CA SER A 128 -6.66 8.21 -13.55
C SER A 128 -7.29 7.00 -14.27
N LEU A 129 -6.47 6.09 -14.80
CA LEU A 129 -6.94 4.91 -15.53
C LEU A 129 -7.63 3.89 -14.60
N LEU A 130 -7.36 3.92 -13.29
CA LEU A 130 -7.99 3.02 -12.32
C LEU A 130 -9.52 3.06 -12.36
N ALA A 131 -10.10 4.25 -12.56
CA ALA A 131 -11.55 4.44 -12.63
C ALA A 131 -12.20 3.59 -13.74
N ARG A 132 -11.48 3.36 -14.85
CA ARG A 132 -11.98 2.55 -15.98
C ARG A 132 -12.12 1.07 -15.65
N HIS A 133 -11.39 0.61 -14.64
CA HIS A 133 -11.31 -0.79 -14.24
C HIS A 133 -11.97 -1.08 -12.90
N GLY A 134 -12.52 -0.05 -12.23
CA GLY A 134 -13.11 -0.19 -10.89
C GLY A 134 -12.10 -0.60 -9.81
N LEU A 135 -10.80 -0.38 -10.06
CA LEU A 135 -9.73 -0.72 -9.13
C LEU A 135 -9.54 0.42 -8.12
N HIS A 136 -9.42 0.09 -6.84
CA HIS A 136 -9.02 1.08 -5.83
C HIS A 136 -7.51 1.22 -5.75
N PHE A 137 -7.03 2.31 -5.15
CA PHE A 137 -5.62 2.54 -4.92
C PHE A 137 -5.26 2.33 -3.46
N GLU A 138 -4.25 1.51 -3.20
CA GLU A 138 -3.64 1.33 -1.89
C GLU A 138 -2.45 2.27 -1.75
N LEU A 139 -2.61 3.28 -0.92
CA LEU A 139 -1.63 4.34 -0.74
C LEU A 139 -0.76 4.05 0.49
N GLN A 140 0.54 3.88 0.28
CA GLN A 140 1.53 3.98 1.34
C GLN A 140 2.43 5.20 1.08
N THR A 141 2.35 6.19 1.97
CA THR A 141 3.13 7.44 1.90
C THR A 141 3.55 7.89 3.30
N ARG A 142 4.37 8.94 3.39
CA ARG A 142 4.80 9.56 4.66
C ARG A 142 3.73 10.52 5.17
N TYR A 143 3.64 10.68 6.48
CA TYR A 143 2.56 11.48 7.09
C TYR A 143 2.57 12.96 6.66
N TRP A 144 3.73 13.51 6.28
CA TRP A 144 3.84 14.89 5.76
C TRP A 144 3.32 15.06 4.31
N HIS A 145 3.01 13.96 3.61
CA HIS A 145 2.38 13.96 2.28
C HIS A 145 0.86 13.66 2.34
N LEU A 146 0.25 13.56 3.53
CA LEU A 146 -1.20 13.25 3.62
C LEU A 146 -2.09 14.36 3.07
N THR A 147 -1.65 15.62 3.11
CA THR A 147 -2.37 16.74 2.48
C THR A 147 -2.34 16.64 0.96
N GLU A 148 -1.23 16.18 0.38
CA GLU A 148 -1.12 15.88 -1.05
C GLU A 148 -2.03 14.71 -1.45
N ALA A 149 -2.14 13.69 -0.59
CA ALA A 149 -3.09 12.59 -0.77
C ALA A 149 -4.55 13.07 -0.72
N ALA A 150 -4.89 14.03 0.14
CA ALA A 150 -6.23 14.62 0.18
C ALA A 150 -6.56 15.39 -1.11
N VAL A 151 -5.58 16.10 -1.67
CA VAL A 151 -5.71 16.74 -2.99
C VAL A 151 -5.95 15.71 -4.09
N LEU A 152 -5.17 14.62 -4.11
CA LEU A 152 -5.38 13.52 -5.06
C LEU A 152 -6.79 12.94 -4.94
N ALA A 153 -7.25 12.64 -3.72
CA ALA A 153 -8.58 12.10 -3.47
C ALA A 153 -9.70 13.03 -3.95
N ARG A 154 -9.58 14.34 -3.68
CA ARG A 154 -10.52 15.38 -4.12
C ARG A 154 -10.61 15.47 -5.65
N ASP A 155 -9.46 15.41 -6.31
CA ASP A 155 -9.38 15.61 -7.76
C ASP A 155 -9.84 14.37 -8.54
N PHE A 156 -9.85 13.18 -7.90
CA PHE A 156 -10.32 11.92 -8.48
C PHE A 156 -11.38 11.24 -7.60
N PRO A 157 -12.57 11.84 -7.45
CA PRO A 157 -13.59 11.36 -6.51
C PRO A 157 -14.12 9.96 -6.82
N ASP A 158 -14.00 9.51 -8.08
CA ASP A 158 -14.45 8.18 -8.53
C ASP A 158 -13.44 7.05 -8.22
N ILE A 159 -12.23 7.39 -7.77
CA ILE A 159 -11.20 6.41 -7.41
C ILE A 159 -11.17 6.31 -5.89
N ARG A 160 -11.45 5.12 -5.36
CA ARG A 160 -11.30 4.85 -3.92
C ARG A 160 -9.83 4.77 -3.54
N ILE A 161 -9.44 5.48 -2.49
CA ILE A 161 -8.09 5.43 -1.93
C ILE A 161 -8.15 4.77 -0.56
N ILE A 162 -7.34 3.73 -0.37
CA ILE A 162 -7.17 3.04 0.89
C ILE A 162 -5.81 3.46 1.46
N LEU A 163 -5.82 4.29 2.50
CA LEU A 163 -4.60 4.73 3.16
C LEU A 163 -4.07 3.60 4.05
N ASN A 164 -2.85 3.17 3.77
CA ASN A 164 -2.17 2.11 4.51
C ASN A 164 -1.63 2.59 5.84
N HIS A 165 -1.67 1.67 6.81
CA HIS A 165 -1.06 1.79 8.12
C HIS A 165 -1.39 3.07 8.89
N SER A 166 -2.64 3.50 8.78
CA SER A 166 -3.09 4.76 9.35
C SER A 166 -2.24 5.98 8.93
N GLY A 167 -1.62 5.98 7.74
CA GLY A 167 -0.72 7.05 7.31
C GLY A 167 0.63 7.08 8.03
N VAL A 168 1.03 5.97 8.66
CA VAL A 168 2.31 5.74 9.35
C VAL A 168 2.69 6.91 10.26
N PRO A 169 2.10 7.02 11.47
CA PRO A 169 2.50 8.02 12.47
C PRO A 169 3.89 7.71 13.05
N GLU A 170 4.94 7.82 12.24
CA GLU A 170 6.31 7.40 12.58
C GLU A 170 7.01 8.32 13.57
N ASP A 171 6.71 9.62 13.56
CA ASP A 171 7.13 10.53 14.61
C ASP A 171 6.09 10.53 15.75
N ARG A 172 6.44 9.87 16.86
CA ARG A 172 5.61 9.72 18.05
C ARG A 172 5.69 10.91 19.02
N SER A 173 6.48 11.94 18.70
CA SER A 173 6.48 13.18 19.47
C SER A 173 5.10 13.88 19.41
N LYS A 174 4.83 14.76 20.38
CA LYS A 174 3.58 15.56 20.36
C LYS A 174 3.42 16.35 19.06
N ALA A 175 4.52 16.88 18.52
CA ALA A 175 4.53 17.64 17.27
C ALA A 175 4.27 16.74 16.06
N GLY A 176 4.96 15.60 15.96
CA GLY A 176 4.77 14.61 14.90
C GLY A 176 3.34 14.07 14.85
N LEU A 177 2.77 13.68 15.99
CA LEU A 177 1.38 13.23 16.08
C LEU A 177 0.38 14.34 15.77
N ALA A 178 0.69 15.61 16.06
CA ALA A 178 -0.15 16.74 15.68
C ALA A 178 -0.15 16.96 14.16
N ALA A 179 1.03 16.88 13.53
CA ALA A 179 1.18 17.00 12.08
C ALA A 179 0.48 15.84 11.34
N TRP A 180 0.69 14.59 11.78
CA TRP A 180 -0.03 13.43 11.29
C TRP A 180 -1.55 13.60 11.42
N ARG A 181 -2.03 14.04 12.59
CA ARG A 181 -3.46 14.26 12.84
C ARG A 181 -4.05 15.30 11.89
N ALA A 182 -3.34 16.41 11.63
CA ALA A 182 -3.77 17.44 10.70
C ALA A 182 -3.94 16.87 9.27
N GLY A 183 -2.96 16.10 8.79
CA GLY A 183 -3.06 15.42 7.49
C GLY A 183 -4.22 14.41 7.41
N MET A 184 -4.46 13.66 8.49
CA MET A 184 -5.58 12.74 8.59
C MET A 184 -6.95 13.46 8.58
N GLN A 185 -7.04 14.65 9.17
CA GLN A 185 -8.26 15.46 9.14
C GLN A 185 -8.61 15.91 7.73
N GLU A 186 -7.62 16.31 6.93
CA GLU A 186 -7.84 16.68 5.53
C GLU A 186 -8.35 15.49 4.69
N LEU A 187 -7.80 14.30 4.92
CA LEU A 187 -8.26 13.07 4.29
C LEU A 187 -9.67 12.66 4.73
N ALA A 188 -10.03 12.90 6.00
CA ALA A 188 -11.34 12.54 6.53
C ALA A 188 -12.50 13.33 5.86
N TYR A 189 -12.21 14.48 5.25
CA TYR A 189 -13.19 15.21 4.44
C TYR A 189 -13.43 14.59 3.05
N GLN A 190 -12.57 13.67 2.60
CA GLN A 190 -12.67 13.05 1.28
C GLN A 190 -13.47 11.75 1.35
N THR A 191 -14.64 11.72 0.73
CA THR A 191 -15.60 10.60 0.84
C THR A 191 -15.14 9.30 0.16
N ASN A 192 -14.14 9.39 -0.71
CA ASN A 192 -13.53 8.25 -1.40
C ASN A 192 -12.30 7.68 -0.67
N VAL A 193 -11.98 8.16 0.54
CA VAL A 193 -10.86 7.67 1.34
C VAL A 193 -11.35 6.69 2.41
N SER A 194 -10.61 5.61 2.62
CA SER A 194 -10.76 4.72 3.77
C SER A 194 -9.40 4.41 4.38
N LEU A 195 -9.39 4.02 5.66
CA LEU A 195 -8.16 3.79 6.41
C LEU A 195 -7.97 2.32 6.75
N LYS A 196 -6.76 1.80 6.58
CA LYS A 196 -6.34 0.55 7.21
C LYS A 196 -5.69 0.83 8.56
N ILE A 197 -6.28 0.27 9.62
CA ILE A 197 -5.66 0.21 10.94
C ILE A 197 -4.73 -1.01 10.96
N SER A 198 -3.49 -0.82 10.52
CA SER A 198 -2.49 -1.88 10.39
C SER A 198 -1.08 -1.30 10.53
N GLY A 199 -0.05 -2.14 10.69
CA GLY A 199 1.35 -1.67 10.63
C GLY A 199 1.64 -0.43 11.48
N ILE A 200 1.03 -0.30 12.66
CA ILE A 200 1.16 0.87 13.55
C ILE A 200 2.18 0.63 14.68
N GLY A 201 3.09 -0.33 14.50
CA GLY A 201 4.12 -0.67 15.49
C GLY A 201 5.08 0.48 15.79
N GLU A 202 5.88 0.29 16.83
CA GLU A 202 6.94 1.22 17.24
C GLU A 202 8.18 0.40 17.65
N ALA A 203 9.35 0.79 17.14
CA ALA A 203 10.59 0.08 17.43
C ALA A 203 10.86 0.09 18.95
N GLY A 204 11.24 -1.07 19.49
CA GLY A 204 11.53 -1.23 20.92
C GLY A 204 10.30 -1.22 21.84
N HIS A 205 9.08 -1.11 21.30
CA HIS A 205 7.85 -1.04 22.08
C HIS A 205 6.91 -2.20 21.72
N PRO A 206 6.94 -3.30 22.49
CA PRO A 206 6.05 -4.43 22.24
C PRO A 206 4.59 -4.04 22.50
N TRP A 207 3.68 -4.61 21.72
CA TRP A 207 2.25 -4.49 21.97
C TRP A 207 1.89 -5.16 23.30
N SER A 208 1.19 -4.44 24.18
CA SER A 208 0.58 -5.02 25.39
C SER A 208 -0.94 -4.98 25.27
N ILE A 209 -1.59 -5.99 25.87
CA ILE A 209 -3.06 -6.05 26.05
C ILE A 209 -3.48 -5.32 27.34
N ALA A 210 -2.51 -4.72 28.04
CA ALA A 210 -2.69 -4.04 29.33
C ALA A 210 -3.47 -2.74 29.20
#